data_AF-A0A7C4WG72-F1
#
_entry.id   AF-A0A7C4WG72-F1
#
_cell.length_a   1.000
_cell.length_b   1.000
_cell.length_c   1.000
_cell.angle_alpha   90.00
_cell.angle_beta   90.00
_cell.angle_gamma   90.00
#
_symmetry.space_group_name_H-M   'P 1'
#
loop_
_entity.id
_entity.type
_entity.pdbx_description
1 polymer ?
#
loop_
_entity_poly.entity_id
_entity_poly.type
_entity_poly.pdbx_seq_one_letter_code
_entity_poly.pdbx_strand_id
1 'polypeptide(L)'
;MGKVRTRKVKRLAREVLELYRDRVSMDFEKNKQLVREIFVSGVSKRLANRIAGYITSFIKLQAKKEAELKAESATAQTDTASEKPK
;
A
#
# COMPACT_ATOMS: atom_id res chain seq x y z
N MET A 1 -14.98 -21.78 -1.90
CA MET A 1 -14.95 -20.65 -0.92
C MET A 1 -13.86 -19.66 -1.32
N GLY A 2 -14.24 -18.42 -1.68
CA GLY A 2 -13.34 -17.47 -2.36
C GLY A 2 -12.38 -16.69 -1.46
N LYS A 3 -11.24 -16.27 -2.04
CA LYS A 3 -10.16 -15.48 -1.41
C LYS A 3 -10.53 -13.99 -1.21
N VAL A 4 -11.79 -13.70 -0.89
CA VAL A 4 -12.29 -12.33 -0.74
C VAL A 4 -12.09 -11.83 0.70
N ARG A 5 -11.50 -10.66 0.85
CA ARG A 5 -11.32 -9.99 2.15
C ARG A 5 -12.61 -9.25 2.52
N THR A 6 -13.11 -9.50 3.74
CA THR A 6 -14.34 -8.90 4.28
C THR A 6 -14.23 -7.39 4.45
N ARG A 7 -15.36 -6.66 4.38
CA ARG A 7 -15.42 -5.19 4.52
C ARG A 7 -14.73 -4.66 5.78
N LYS A 8 -14.91 -5.34 6.93
CA LYS A 8 -14.26 -4.98 8.21
C LYS A 8 -12.74 -4.91 8.11
N VAL A 9 -12.11 -5.88 7.43
CA VAL A 9 -10.65 -5.92 7.23
C VAL A 9 -10.18 -4.71 6.41
N LYS A 10 -10.89 -4.40 5.31
CA LYS A 10 -10.54 -3.28 4.44
C LYS A 10 -10.71 -1.93 5.16
N ARG A 11 -11.77 -1.78 5.95
CA ARG A 11 -12.04 -0.56 6.72
C ARG A 11 -10.93 -0.30 7.75
N LEU A 12 -10.68 -1.26 8.63
CA LEU A 12 -9.67 -1.12 9.68
C LEU A 12 -8.26 -0.88 9.09
N ALA A 13 -7.93 -1.56 8.00
CA ALA A 13 -6.64 -1.35 7.37
C ALA A 13 -6.47 0.04 6.75
N ARG A 14 -7.55 0.65 6.24
CA ARG A 14 -7.51 2.04 5.75
C ARG A 14 -7.35 3.04 6.90
N GLU A 15 -8.08 2.84 7.99
CA GLU A 15 -7.94 3.68 9.20
C GLU A 15 -6.49 3.63 9.73
N VAL A 16 -5.85 2.45 9.73
CA VAL A 16 -4.43 2.32 10.11
C VAL A 16 -3.50 3.04 9.13
N LEU A 17 -3.75 2.96 7.83
CA LEU A 17 -2.95 3.64 6.80
C LEU A 17 -3.06 5.16 6.88
N GLU A 18 -4.24 5.68 7.24
CA GLU A 18 -4.48 7.11 7.39
C GLU A 18 -3.79 7.67 8.63
N LEU A 19 -3.89 6.97 9.77
CA LEU A 19 -3.36 7.45 11.04
C LEU A 19 -1.85 7.19 11.22
N TYR A 20 -1.31 6.11 10.64
CA TYR A 20 0.05 5.64 10.92
C TYR A 20 0.93 5.55 9.67
N ARG A 21 0.71 6.42 8.69
CA ARG A 21 1.40 6.38 7.38
C ARG A 21 2.92 6.25 7.49
N ASP A 22 3.52 6.93 8.46
CA ASP A 22 4.97 6.99 8.66
C ASP A 22 5.58 5.67 9.15
N ARG A 23 4.78 4.83 9.82
CA ARG A 23 5.25 3.57 10.40
C ARG A 23 4.98 2.36 9.52
N VAL A 24 4.20 2.53 8.44
CA VAL A 24 3.83 1.41 7.57
C VAL A 24 4.95 1.10 6.58
N SER A 25 5.28 -0.18 6.42
CA SER A 25 6.35 -0.64 5.53
C SER A 25 5.85 -1.62 4.46
N MET A 26 6.71 -1.98 3.51
CA MET A 26 6.44 -3.06 2.55
C MET A 26 6.57 -4.46 3.19
N ASP A 27 7.20 -4.53 4.37
CA ASP A 27 7.40 -5.75 5.14
C ASP A 27 6.14 -6.17 5.92
N PHE A 28 5.81 -7.46 5.83
CA PHE A 28 4.66 -8.04 6.51
C PHE A 28 4.86 -8.13 8.02
N GLU A 29 6.06 -8.46 8.51
CA GLU A 29 6.26 -8.70 9.94
C GLU A 29 6.13 -7.40 10.75
N LYS A 30 6.73 -6.33 10.26
CA LYS A 30 6.61 -4.97 10.84
C LYS A 30 5.16 -4.53 10.90
N ASN A 31 4.42 -4.70 9.80
CA ASN A 31 3.00 -4.35 9.75
C ASN A 31 2.15 -5.23 10.68
N LYS A 32 2.51 -6.51 10.87
CA LYS A 32 1.81 -7.42 11.80
C LYS A 32 2.01 -6.99 13.25
N GLN A 33 3.23 -6.57 13.62
CA GLN A 33 3.55 -6.05 14.96
C GLN A 33 2.80 -4.74 15.21
N LEU A 34 2.89 -3.80 14.27
CA LEU A 34 2.17 -2.51 14.32
C LEU A 34 0.66 -2.69 14.51
N VAL A 35 0.03 -3.60 13.76
CA VAL A 35 -1.40 -3.90 13.92
C VAL A 35 -1.70 -4.45 15.32
N ARG A 36 -0.83 -5.29 15.89
CA ARG A 36 -1.04 -5.81 17.25
C ARG A 36 -0.88 -4.74 18.32
N GLU A 37 0.05 -3.81 18.13
CA GLU A 37 0.28 -2.69 19.04
C GLU A 37 -0.89 -1.71 19.04
N ILE A 38 -1.40 -1.34 17.85
CA ILE A 38 -2.49 -0.37 17.71
C ILE A 38 -3.79 -0.92 18.30
N PHE A 39 -4.10 -2.18 18.02
CA PHE A 39 -5.32 -2.79 18.49
C PHE A 39 -5.09 -3.48 19.85
N VAL A 40 -4.94 -2.64 20.88
CA VAL A 40 -4.71 -3.00 22.30
C VAL A 40 -5.73 -4.04 22.80
N SER A 41 -6.97 -3.98 22.32
CA SER A 41 -8.03 -4.95 22.61
C SER A 41 -7.92 -6.19 21.70
N GLY A 42 -6.91 -7.03 21.94
CA GLY A 42 -6.89 -8.46 21.62
C GLY A 42 -7.47 -8.88 20.26
N VAL A 43 -6.91 -8.39 19.16
CA VAL A 43 -7.32 -8.88 17.83
C VAL A 43 -6.88 -10.33 17.64
N SER A 44 -7.78 -11.19 17.16
CA SER A 44 -7.41 -12.57 16.85
C SER A 44 -6.25 -12.63 15.84
N LYS A 45 -5.35 -13.61 16.01
CA LYS A 45 -4.19 -13.83 15.12
C LYS A 45 -4.59 -13.83 13.65
N ARG A 46 -5.73 -14.44 13.32
CA ARG A 46 -6.26 -14.50 11.95
C ARG A 46 -6.63 -13.11 11.41
N LEU A 47 -7.29 -12.29 12.21
CA LEU A 47 -7.71 -10.96 11.78
C LEU A 47 -6.51 -10.02 11.65
N ALA A 48 -5.55 -10.06 12.58
CA ALA A 48 -4.29 -9.32 12.48
C ALA A 48 -3.53 -9.66 11.17
N ASN A 49 -3.40 -10.95 10.85
CA ASN A 49 -2.74 -11.38 9.61
C ASN A 49 -3.47 -10.88 8.34
N ARG A 50 -4.81 -10.86 8.35
CA ARG A 50 -5.60 -10.36 7.22
C ARG A 50 -5.46 -8.85 7.03
N ILE A 51 -5.39 -8.09 8.12
CA ILE A 51 -5.19 -6.64 8.10
C ILE A 51 -3.78 -6.32 7.60
N ALA A 52 -2.74 -6.88 8.23
CA ALA A 52 -1.35 -6.70 7.81
C ALA A 52 -1.13 -7.10 6.34
N GLY A 53 -1.74 -8.20 5.89
CA GLY A 53 -1.66 -8.64 4.50
C GLY A 53 -2.41 -7.72 3.51
N TYR A 54 -3.45 -7.01 3.94
CA TYR A 54 -4.10 -5.99 3.11
C TYR A 54 -3.25 -4.74 2.99
N ILE A 55 -2.65 -4.30 4.10
CA ILE A 55 -1.75 -3.15 4.17
C ILE A 55 -0.55 -3.34 3.23
N THR A 56 0.14 -4.49 3.30
CA THR A 56 1.27 -4.79 2.39
C THR A 56 0.86 -4.84 0.92
N SER A 57 -0.30 -5.43 0.63
CA SER A 57 -0.83 -5.46 -0.74
C SER A 57 -1.11 -4.05 -1.27
N PHE A 58 -1.63 -3.17 -0.40
CA PHE A 58 -1.97 -1.80 -0.76
C PHE A 58 -0.71 -0.97 -1.06
N ILE A 59 0.32 -1.03 -0.21
CA ILE A 59 1.58 -0.29 -0.45
C ILE A 59 2.26 -0.78 -1.72
N LYS A 60 2.32 -2.10 -1.94
CA LYS A 60 2.89 -2.66 -3.17
C LYS A 60 2.13 -2.18 -4.42
N LEU A 61 0.81 -2.02 -4.32
CA LEU A 61 0.01 -1.49 -5.43
C LEU A 61 0.32 -0.01 -5.68
N GLN A 62 0.46 0.80 -4.63
CA GLN A 62 0.82 2.21 -4.76
C GLN A 62 2.22 2.39 -5.36
N ALA A 63 3.21 1.64 -4.87
CA ALA A 63 4.57 1.70 -5.40
C ALA A 63 4.62 1.34 -6.89
N LYS A 64 3.83 0.36 -7.34
CA LYS A 64 3.71 0.03 -8.77
C LYS A 64 3.10 1.18 -9.57
N LYS A 65 1.99 1.76 -9.09
CA LYS A 65 1.35 2.91 -9.74
C LYS A 65 2.29 4.11 -9.83
N GLU A 66 3.03 4.40 -8.76
CA GLU A 66 4.02 5.48 -8.75
C GLU A 66 5.16 5.21 -9.76
N ALA A 67 5.59 3.96 -9.91
CA ALA A 67 6.59 3.59 -10.91
C ALA A 67 6.05 3.73 -12.34
N GLU A 68 4.80 3.33 -12.59
CA GLU A 68 4.12 3.48 -13.89
C GLU A 68 3.97 4.97 -14.25
N LEU A 69 3.48 5.80 -13.32
CA LEU A 69 3.37 7.25 -13.49
C LEU A 69 4.72 7.91 -13.80
N LYS A 70 5.80 7.47 -13.13
CA LYS A 70 7.15 7.96 -13.40
C LYS A 70 7.64 7.54 -14.80
N ALA A 71 7.34 6.32 -15.23
CA ALA A 71 7.70 5.83 -16.56
C ALA A 71 6.99 6.61 -17.67
N GLU A 72 5.69 6.89 -17.52
CA GLU A 72 4.91 7.70 -18.47
C GLU A 72 5.41 9.16 -18.56
N SER A 73 5.83 9.74 -17.43
CA SER A 73 6.39 11.10 -17.41
C SER A 73 7.79 11.20 -18.05
N ALA A 74 8.57 10.11 -18.03
CA ALA A 74 9.90 10.06 -18.64
C ALA A 74 9.84 9.97 -20.18
N THR A 75 8.83 9.27 -20.73
CA THR A 75 8.62 9.18 -22.18
C THR A 75 8.10 10.48 -22.81
N ALA A 76 7.41 11.34 -22.04
CA ALA A 76 6.91 12.63 -22.54
C ALA A 76 8.01 13.71 -22.67
N GLN A 77 9.16 13.56 -21.99
CA GLN A 77 10.25 14.54 -22.02
C GLN A 77 11.26 14.32 -23.15
N THR A 78 11.25 13.16 -23.81
CA THR A 78 12.19 12.84 -24.90
C THR A 78 11.75 13.37 -26.27
N ASP A 79 10.49 13.78 -26.45
CA ASP A 79 9.98 14.26 -27.74
C ASP A 79 10.07 15.79 -27.93
N THR A 80 10.40 16.58 -26.90
CA THR A 80 10.43 18.05 -27.02
C THR A 80 11.81 18.62 -27.42
N ALA A 81 12.85 17.80 -27.52
CA ALA A 81 14.21 18.27 -27.87
C ALA A 81 14.58 18.12 -29.37
N SER A 82 13.68 17.62 -30.21
CA SER A 82 14.00 17.26 -31.62
C SER A 82 13.29 18.10 -32.69
N GLU A 83 12.54 19.14 -32.32
CA GLU A 83 12.01 20.15 -33.25
C GLU A 83 12.40 21.53 -32.70
N LYS A 84 13.19 22.37 -33.36
CA LYS A 84 13.02 22.81 -34.75
C LYS A 84 14.28 23.47 -35.37
N PRO A 85 14.27 23.62 -36.71
CA PRO A 85 15.41 23.93 -37.58
C PRO A 85 15.62 25.43 -37.82
N LYS A 86 16.85 25.79 -38.20
CA LYS A 86 17.17 26.65 -39.36
C LYS A 86 18.66 26.59 -39.66
#